data_AF-A0A3C0R3U6-F1
#
_entry.id   AF-A0A3C0R3U6-F1
#
_cell.length_a   1.000
_cell.length_b   1.000
_cell.length_c   1.000
_cell.angle_alpha   90.00
_cell.angle_beta   90.00
_cell.angle_gamma   90.00
#
_symmetry.space_group_name_H-M   'P 1'
#
loop_
_entity.id
_entity.type
_entity.pdbx_description
1 polymer ?
#
loop_
_entity_poly.entity_id
_entity_poly.type
_entity_poly.pdbx_seq_one_letter_code
_entity_poly.pdbx_strand_id
1 'polypeptide(L)'
;MTKKRFTNVASWKRLAYGALTIIVLFILGAHAVLRQFSIGGTKDFHHFYRAARAMWNGSDIYAAANGHYVYPPFLAFILQPLALMPEHIAAIIWIVLSGVFVFAATLIAASEAARCWLRTGAQNDPSIPWLIAAIATILIADKIHASFILGQTDCLMLLGFACTLRWMQRKPLLAGAIVGATASIKYLSL
;
A
#
# COMPACT_ATOMS: atom_id res chain seq x y z
N MET A 1 30.84 -28.05 11.32
CA MET A 1 30.43 -27.75 9.92
C MET A 1 28.92 -27.44 9.79
N THR A 2 28.29 -26.81 10.78
CA THR A 2 26.82 -26.88 10.97
C THR A 2 26.09 -25.52 10.98
N LYS A 3 26.66 -24.42 11.51
CA LYS A 3 25.97 -23.11 11.54
C LYS A 3 25.77 -22.45 10.17
N LYS A 4 26.75 -22.54 9.26
CA LYS A 4 26.74 -21.89 7.93
C LYS A 4 25.65 -22.43 6.99
N ARG A 5 25.23 -23.69 7.17
CA ARG A 5 24.24 -24.35 6.29
C ARG A 5 22.81 -23.93 6.66
N PHE A 6 22.50 -23.75 7.95
CA PHE A 6 21.19 -23.28 8.41
C PHE A 6 20.92 -21.80 8.07
N THR A 7 21.93 -20.94 8.13
CA THR A 7 21.79 -19.53 7.72
C THR A 7 21.47 -19.40 6.23
N ASN A 8 22.05 -20.27 5.39
CA ASN A 8 21.80 -20.27 3.96
C ASN A 8 20.38 -20.74 3.60
N VAL A 9 19.84 -21.76 4.28
CA VAL A 9 18.47 -22.22 3.98
C VAL A 9 17.44 -21.15 4.36
N ALA A 10 17.60 -20.51 5.51
CA ALA A 10 16.72 -19.43 5.93
C ALA A 10 16.82 -18.20 5.01
N SER A 11 18.00 -17.89 4.44
CA SER A 11 18.13 -16.82 3.46
C SER A 11 17.46 -17.16 2.13
N TRP A 12 17.59 -18.39 1.64
CA TRP A 12 16.93 -18.83 0.40
C TRP A 12 15.40 -18.78 0.51
N LYS A 13 14.83 -19.24 1.63
CA LYS A 13 13.37 -19.16 1.85
C LYS A 13 12.87 -17.71 1.84
N ARG A 14 13.57 -16.79 2.52
CA ARG A 14 13.22 -15.35 2.50
C ARG A 14 13.24 -14.79 1.09
N LEU A 15 14.28 -15.10 0.33
CA LEU A 15 14.40 -14.66 -1.06
C LEU A 15 13.26 -15.22 -1.91
N ALA A 16 12.94 -16.51 -1.76
CA ALA A 16 11.85 -17.14 -2.50
C ALA A 16 10.48 -16.51 -2.19
N TYR A 17 10.12 -16.36 -0.91
CA TYR A 17 8.82 -15.79 -0.52
C TYR A 17 8.74 -14.29 -0.84
N GLY A 18 9.85 -13.55 -0.66
CA GLY A 18 9.95 -12.16 -1.06
C GLY A 18 9.79 -11.97 -2.57
N ALA A 19 10.51 -12.77 -3.37
CA ALA A 19 10.39 -12.77 -4.82
C ALA A 19 8.96 -13.13 -5.26
N LEU A 20 8.33 -14.15 -4.66
CA LEU A 20 6.95 -14.51 -4.94
C LEU A 20 6.00 -13.33 -4.70
N THR A 21 6.12 -12.65 -3.56
CA THR A 21 5.31 -11.47 -3.22
C THR A 21 5.50 -10.36 -4.27
N ILE A 22 6.75 -10.06 -4.62
CA ILE A 22 7.09 -9.04 -5.63
C ILE A 22 6.55 -9.41 -7.01
N ILE A 23 6.69 -10.67 -7.43
CA ILE A 23 6.22 -11.16 -8.73
C ILE A 23 4.70 -11.02 -8.82
N VAL A 24 3.96 -11.43 -7.78
CA VAL A 24 2.50 -11.28 -7.75
C VAL A 24 2.12 -9.80 -7.88
N LEU A 25 2.69 -8.92 -7.05
CA LEU A 25 2.40 -7.47 -7.12
C LEU A 25 2.78 -6.87 -8.49
N PHE A 26 3.91 -7.31 -9.06
CA PHE A 26 4.36 -6.87 -10.38
C PHE A 26 3.39 -7.30 -11.47
N ILE A 27 2.93 -8.55 -11.49
CA ILE A 27 1.95 -9.05 -12.47
C ILE A 27 0.65 -8.23 -12.38
N LEU A 28 0.13 -8.02 -11.17
CA LEU A 28 -1.11 -7.26 -10.97
C LEU A 28 -0.94 -5.79 -11.38
N GLY A 29 0.18 -5.17 -11.02
CA GLY A 29 0.52 -3.79 -11.36
C GLY A 29 0.75 -3.59 -12.86
N ALA A 30 1.50 -4.48 -13.50
CA ALA A 30 1.74 -4.46 -14.94
C ALA A 30 0.43 -4.61 -15.71
N HIS A 31 -0.46 -5.52 -15.29
CA HIS A 31 -1.78 -5.62 -15.87
C HIS A 31 -2.60 -4.33 -15.72
N ALA A 32 -2.57 -3.68 -14.54
CA ALA A 32 -3.25 -2.40 -14.32
C ALA A 32 -2.68 -1.28 -15.21
N VAL A 33 -1.36 -1.21 -15.37
CA VAL A 33 -0.70 -0.26 -16.28
C VAL A 33 -1.07 -0.52 -17.73
N LEU A 34 -1.03 -1.77 -18.20
CA LEU A 34 -1.46 -2.10 -19.57
C LEU A 34 -2.92 -1.70 -19.81
N ARG A 35 -3.80 -1.98 -18.84
CA ARG A 35 -5.21 -1.58 -18.91
C ARG A 35 -5.37 -0.05 -18.98
N GLN A 36 -4.54 0.71 -18.27
CA GLN A 36 -4.52 2.18 -18.33
C GLN A 36 -4.31 2.68 -19.76
N PHE A 37 -3.42 2.03 -20.51
CA PHE A 37 -3.16 2.36 -21.92
C PHE A 37 -4.26 1.89 -22.88
N SER A 38 -4.94 0.78 -22.60
CA SER A 38 -5.91 0.20 -23.54
C SER A 38 -7.34 0.75 -23.42
N ILE A 39 -7.81 1.06 -22.20
CA ILE A 39 -9.25 1.34 -21.95
C ILE A 39 -9.49 2.78 -21.48
N GLY A 40 -8.43 3.56 -21.23
CA GLY A 40 -8.56 4.94 -20.79
C GLY A 40 -9.00 5.05 -19.34
N GLY A 41 -8.05 4.95 -18.42
CA GLY A 41 -8.16 5.54 -17.07
C GLY A 41 -8.54 4.60 -15.91
N THR A 42 -7.77 4.71 -14.83
CA THR A 42 -8.11 4.40 -13.44
C THR A 42 -9.24 5.34 -13.01
N LYS A 43 -10.48 4.83 -13.03
CA LYS A 43 -11.70 5.63 -12.85
C LYS A 43 -11.67 6.51 -11.58
N ASP A 44 -11.22 5.95 -10.46
CA ASP A 44 -11.28 6.66 -9.19
C ASP A 44 -10.10 7.62 -9.01
N PHE A 45 -8.92 7.27 -9.51
CA PHE A 45 -7.74 8.14 -9.44
C PHE A 45 -7.94 9.50 -10.11
N HIS A 46 -8.72 9.55 -11.19
CA HIS A 46 -9.08 10.81 -11.85
C HIS A 46 -9.64 11.83 -10.85
N HIS A 47 -10.53 11.39 -9.95
CA HIS A 47 -11.15 12.26 -8.97
C HIS A 47 -10.11 12.81 -7.97
N PHE A 48 -9.19 11.95 -7.52
CA PHE A 48 -8.11 12.36 -6.62
C PHE A 48 -7.13 13.33 -7.29
N TYR A 49 -6.74 13.05 -8.53
CA TYR A 49 -5.85 13.89 -9.32
C TYR A 49 -6.43 15.29 -9.54
N ARG A 50 -7.73 15.37 -9.91
CA ARG A 50 -8.40 16.65 -10.16
C ARG A 50 -8.56 17.48 -8.89
N ALA A 51 -8.89 16.85 -7.76
CA ALA A 51 -8.94 17.54 -6.48
C ALA A 51 -7.57 18.05 -6.03
N ALA A 52 -6.50 17.24 -6.18
CA ALA A 52 -5.14 17.66 -5.90
C ALA A 52 -4.68 18.83 -6.80
N ARG A 53 -5.05 18.80 -8.09
CA ARG A 53 -4.80 19.89 -9.04
C ARG A 53 -5.56 21.16 -8.66
N ALA A 54 -6.83 21.04 -8.27
CA ALA A 54 -7.64 22.16 -7.79
C ALA A 54 -7.03 22.79 -6.54
N MET A 55 -6.59 21.97 -5.59
CA MET A 55 -5.90 22.46 -4.38
C MET A 55 -4.62 23.22 -4.73
N TRP A 56 -3.81 22.69 -5.66
CA TRP A 56 -2.60 23.36 -6.12
C TRP A 56 -2.89 24.74 -6.73
N ASN A 57 -4.01 24.86 -7.44
CA ASN A 57 -4.45 26.11 -8.07
C ASN A 57 -5.21 27.04 -7.11
N GLY A 58 -5.34 26.70 -5.82
CA GLY A 58 -6.12 27.48 -4.85
C GLY A 58 -7.63 27.50 -5.14
N SER A 59 -8.14 26.52 -5.89
CA SER A 59 -9.56 26.37 -6.24
C SER A 59 -10.27 25.40 -5.30
N ASP A 60 -11.61 25.39 -5.33
CA ASP A 60 -12.43 24.47 -4.53
C ASP A 60 -12.19 23.00 -4.95
N ILE A 61 -11.72 22.18 -4.00
CA ILE A 61 -11.43 20.76 -4.21
C ILE A 61 -12.67 19.89 -4.33
N TYR A 62 -13.80 20.32 -3.75
CA TYR A 62 -15.05 19.57 -3.74
C TYR A 62 -15.91 19.88 -4.97
N ALA A 63 -15.73 21.05 -5.58
CA ALA A 63 -16.28 21.34 -6.90
C ALA A 63 -15.50 20.64 -8.04
N ALA A 64 -14.25 20.24 -7.80
CA ALA A 64 -13.43 19.52 -8.75
C ALA A 64 -14.02 18.14 -9.08
N ALA A 65 -13.60 17.57 -10.21
CA ALA A 65 -14.02 16.24 -10.65
C ALA A 65 -15.55 16.04 -10.67
N ASN A 66 -16.31 17.08 -11.02
CA ASN A 66 -17.77 17.10 -11.03
C ASN A 66 -18.43 16.74 -9.69
N GLY A 67 -17.79 17.08 -8.55
CA GLY A 67 -18.35 16.79 -7.23
C GLY A 67 -18.12 15.36 -6.74
N HIS A 68 -17.37 14.53 -7.47
CA HIS A 68 -17.12 13.14 -7.07
C HIS A 68 -16.00 12.97 -6.03
N TYR A 69 -15.22 14.01 -5.75
CA TYR A 69 -14.23 13.97 -4.68
C TYR A 69 -14.91 14.19 -3.33
N VAL A 70 -15.03 13.12 -2.54
CA VAL A 70 -15.70 13.12 -1.22
C VAL A 70 -14.74 12.93 -0.04
N TYR A 71 -13.43 12.94 -0.30
CA TYR A 71 -12.40 12.58 0.68
C TYR A 71 -11.94 13.82 1.47
N PRO A 72 -11.30 13.65 2.64
CA PRO A 72 -10.79 14.80 3.38
C PRO A 72 -9.71 15.57 2.59
N PRO A 73 -9.46 16.85 2.90
CA PRO A 73 -8.52 17.69 2.15
C PRO A 73 -7.07 17.16 2.17
N PHE A 74 -6.70 16.44 3.23
CA PHE A 74 -5.34 15.93 3.39
C PHE A 74 -4.92 14.98 2.26
N LEU A 75 -5.84 14.17 1.71
CA LEU A 75 -5.54 13.33 0.54
C LEU A 75 -5.20 14.16 -0.70
N ALA A 76 -5.98 15.20 -1.01
CA ALA A 76 -5.69 16.11 -2.12
C ALA A 76 -4.34 16.82 -1.93
N PHE A 77 -4.00 17.20 -0.69
CA PHE A 77 -2.72 17.82 -0.35
C PHE A 77 -1.52 16.90 -0.65
N ILE A 78 -1.52 15.67 -0.15
CA ILE A 78 -0.39 14.74 -0.34
C ILE A 78 -0.23 14.30 -1.80
N LEU A 79 -1.29 14.37 -2.61
CA LEU A 79 -1.27 14.01 -4.04
C LEU A 79 -0.88 15.18 -4.95
N GLN A 80 -0.69 16.40 -4.44
CA GLN A 80 -0.27 17.55 -5.24
C GLN A 80 0.99 17.30 -6.09
N PRO A 81 2.05 16.61 -5.60
CA PRO A 81 3.22 16.33 -6.43
C PRO A 81 2.88 15.52 -7.70
N LEU A 82 1.92 14.59 -7.61
CA LEU A 82 1.42 13.83 -8.76
C LEU A 82 0.50 14.67 -9.64
N ALA A 83 -0.17 15.68 -9.08
CA ALA A 83 -1.00 16.58 -9.87
C ALA A 83 -0.19 17.48 -10.81
N LEU A 84 1.11 17.70 -10.54
CA LEU A 84 1.98 18.57 -11.34
C LEU A 84 2.31 18.01 -12.73
N MET A 85 2.21 16.69 -12.91
CA MET A 85 2.51 15.98 -14.15
C MET A 85 1.22 15.61 -14.90
N PRO A 86 1.29 15.21 -16.18
CA PRO A 86 0.12 14.74 -16.91
C PRO A 86 -0.57 13.57 -16.19
N GLU A 87 -1.91 13.59 -16.17
CA GLU A 87 -2.73 12.65 -15.40
C GLU A 87 -2.41 11.17 -15.67
N HIS A 88 -2.11 10.82 -16.92
CA HIS A 88 -1.76 9.45 -17.30
C HIS A 88 -0.42 9.00 -16.68
N ILE A 89 0.59 9.90 -16.62
CA ILE A 89 1.87 9.63 -15.95
C ILE A 89 1.66 9.53 -14.44
N ALA A 90 0.87 10.43 -13.88
CA ALA A 90 0.49 10.43 -12.48
C ALA A 90 -0.16 9.09 -12.07
N ALA A 91 -1.07 8.57 -12.90
CA ALA A 91 -1.74 7.30 -12.66
C ALA A 91 -0.77 6.10 -12.66
N ILE A 92 0.18 6.06 -13.61
CA ILE A 92 1.20 5.00 -13.66
C ILE A 92 2.08 5.05 -12.41
N ILE A 93 2.55 6.24 -12.04
CA ILE A 93 3.35 6.42 -10.83
C ILE A 93 2.54 6.04 -9.59
N TRP A 94 1.25 6.39 -9.54
CA TRP A 94 0.37 6.02 -8.46
C TRP A 94 0.20 4.50 -8.31
N ILE A 95 0.08 3.76 -9.41
CA ILE A 95 0.04 2.29 -9.40
C ILE A 95 1.34 1.72 -8.82
N VAL A 96 2.50 2.25 -9.25
CA VAL A 96 3.82 1.82 -8.74
C VAL A 96 3.94 2.09 -7.24
N LEU A 97 3.59 3.31 -6.80
CA LEU A 97 3.61 3.68 -5.39
C LEU A 97 2.65 2.81 -4.57
N SER A 98 1.46 2.54 -5.09
CA SER A 98 0.49 1.64 -4.45
C SER A 98 1.07 0.24 -4.24
N GLY A 99 1.79 -0.30 -5.24
CA GLY A 99 2.52 -1.57 -5.10
C GLY A 99 3.58 -1.53 -4.00
N VAL A 100 4.36 -0.46 -3.92
CA VAL A 100 5.37 -0.26 -2.86
C VAL A 100 4.70 -0.18 -1.48
N PHE A 101 3.61 0.57 -1.35
CA PHE A 101 2.88 0.70 -0.09
C PHE A 101 2.25 -0.62 0.36
N VAL A 102 1.63 -1.36 -0.55
CA VAL A 102 1.09 -2.70 -0.25
C VAL A 102 2.21 -3.63 0.19
N PHE A 103 3.32 -3.69 -0.54
CA PHE A 103 4.48 -4.52 -0.18
C PHE A 103 5.02 -4.19 1.22
N ALA A 104 5.26 -2.91 1.49
CA ALA A 104 5.74 -2.45 2.80
C ALA A 104 4.74 -2.76 3.91
N ALA A 105 3.46 -2.47 3.70
CA ALA A 105 2.41 -2.70 4.68
C ALA A 105 2.27 -4.19 5.02
N THR A 106 2.26 -5.06 4.00
CA THR A 106 2.17 -6.51 4.19
C THR A 106 3.38 -7.05 4.94
N LEU A 107 4.60 -6.60 4.64
CA LEU A 107 5.80 -7.02 5.37
C LEU A 107 5.80 -6.55 6.83
N ILE A 108 5.39 -5.30 7.08
CA ILE A 108 5.28 -4.76 8.44
C ILE A 108 4.24 -5.55 9.22
N ALA A 109 3.04 -5.72 8.67
CA ALA A 109 1.95 -6.46 9.30
C ALA A 109 2.33 -7.92 9.56
N ALA A 110 2.97 -8.60 8.60
CA ALA A 110 3.42 -9.97 8.75
C ALA A 110 4.52 -10.12 9.80
N SER A 111 5.45 -9.16 9.88
CA SER A 111 6.48 -9.13 10.92
C SER A 111 5.88 -8.94 12.31
N GLU A 112 4.87 -8.10 12.43
CA GLU A 112 4.16 -7.89 13.70
C GLU A 112 3.30 -9.08 14.09
N ALA A 113 2.58 -9.69 13.15
CA ALA A 113 1.82 -10.91 13.38
C ALA A 113 2.74 -12.06 13.83
N ALA A 114 3.87 -12.25 13.15
CA ALA A 114 4.86 -13.26 13.53
C ALA A 114 5.39 -13.01 14.95
N ARG A 115 5.68 -11.76 15.30
CA ARG A 115 6.20 -11.37 16.61
C ARG A 115 5.17 -11.55 17.74
N CYS A 116 3.92 -11.17 17.50
CA CYS A 116 2.88 -11.12 18.53
C CYS A 116 2.18 -12.46 18.74
N TRP A 117 2.00 -13.26 17.68
CA TRP A 117 1.06 -14.38 17.70
C TRP A 117 1.73 -15.75 17.52
N LEU A 118 2.96 -15.82 17.02
CA LEU A 118 3.70 -17.09 17.04
C LEU A 118 4.28 -17.31 18.43
N ARG A 119 3.54 -18.06 19.27
CA ARG A 119 3.97 -18.50 20.60
C ARG A 119 4.91 -19.71 20.59
N THR A 120 5.26 -20.23 19.41
CA THR A 120 6.06 -21.45 19.25
C THR A 120 7.51 -21.14 18.91
N GLY A 121 8.43 -22.11 19.08
CA GLY A 121 9.86 -21.96 18.76
C GLY A 121 10.19 -21.54 17.31
N ALA A 122 9.20 -21.50 16.42
CA ALA A 122 9.26 -20.89 15.09
C ALA A 122 9.42 -19.36 15.11
N GLN A 123 9.23 -18.69 16.25
CA GLN A 123 9.43 -17.24 16.44
C GLN A 123 10.83 -16.75 15.99
N ASN A 124 11.81 -17.65 15.97
CA ASN A 124 13.19 -17.34 15.60
C ASN A 124 13.52 -17.56 14.12
N ASP A 125 12.61 -18.12 13.30
CA ASP A 125 12.89 -18.37 11.87
C ASP A 125 12.72 -17.09 11.02
N PRO A 126 13.80 -16.63 10.34
CA PRO A 126 13.83 -15.47 9.49
C PRO A 126 12.70 -15.27 8.49
N SER A 127 12.26 -16.42 7.98
CA SER A 127 11.49 -16.58 6.77
C SER A 127 9.98 -16.52 7.00
N ILE A 128 9.54 -16.64 8.25
CA ILE A 128 8.11 -16.69 8.58
C ILE A 128 7.38 -15.39 8.22
N PRO A 129 7.87 -14.18 8.52
CA PRO A 129 7.21 -12.95 8.07
C PRO A 129 7.05 -12.89 6.56
N TRP A 130 8.05 -13.37 5.81
CA TRP A 130 8.01 -13.40 4.35
C TRP A 130 7.00 -14.42 3.82
N LEU A 131 6.90 -15.58 4.47
CA LEU A 131 5.89 -16.59 4.14
C LEU A 131 4.48 -16.07 4.41
N ILE A 132 4.23 -15.47 5.58
CA ILE A 132 2.95 -14.86 5.94
C ILE A 132 2.60 -13.76 4.92
N ALA A 133 3.56 -12.92 4.55
CA ALA A 133 3.36 -11.89 3.55
C ALA A 133 2.96 -12.47 2.18
N ALA A 134 3.69 -13.48 1.70
CA ALA A 134 3.38 -14.13 0.43
C ALA A 134 1.99 -14.77 0.42
N ILE A 135 1.62 -15.49 1.48
CA ILE A 135 0.29 -16.11 1.63
C ILE A 135 -0.79 -15.02 1.65
N ALA A 136 -0.62 -14.00 2.49
CA ALA A 136 -1.58 -12.91 2.59
C ALA A 136 -1.78 -12.22 1.22
N THR A 137 -0.71 -11.85 0.54
CA THR A 137 -0.77 -11.22 -0.79
C THR A 137 -1.49 -12.09 -1.81
N ILE A 138 -1.27 -13.41 -1.81
CA ILE A 138 -1.99 -14.33 -2.71
C ILE A 138 -3.48 -14.37 -2.36
N LEU A 139 -3.83 -14.48 -1.08
CA LEU A 139 -5.23 -14.59 -0.64
C LEU A 139 -6.07 -13.36 -0.96
N ILE A 140 -5.46 -12.16 -0.97
CA ILE A 140 -6.16 -10.90 -1.29
C ILE A 140 -5.77 -10.32 -2.66
N ALA A 141 -5.20 -11.14 -3.54
CA ALA A 141 -4.70 -10.71 -4.85
C ALA A 141 -5.78 -10.06 -5.71
N ASP A 142 -7.02 -10.56 -5.65
CA ASP A 142 -8.17 -9.98 -6.34
C ASP A 142 -8.49 -8.56 -5.86
N LYS A 143 -8.42 -8.31 -4.55
CA LYS A 143 -8.64 -6.99 -3.95
C LYS A 143 -7.52 -6.02 -4.30
N ILE A 144 -6.27 -6.48 -4.23
CA ILE A 144 -5.11 -5.67 -4.65
C ILE A 144 -5.26 -5.28 -6.13
N HIS A 145 -5.63 -6.24 -6.99
CA HIS A 145 -5.81 -6.02 -8.42
C HIS A 145 -6.91 -5.00 -8.71
N ALA A 146 -8.07 -5.15 -8.05
CA ALA A 146 -9.17 -4.19 -8.17
C ALA A 146 -8.74 -2.79 -7.71
N SER A 147 -8.00 -2.69 -6.60
CA SER A 147 -7.47 -1.42 -6.10
C SER A 147 -6.52 -0.75 -7.10
N PHE A 148 -5.63 -1.51 -7.75
CA PHE A 148 -4.71 -0.97 -8.76
C PHE A 148 -5.43 -0.53 -10.03
N ILE A 149 -6.40 -1.31 -10.49
CA ILE A 149 -7.22 -1.00 -11.66
C ILE A 149 -8.02 0.28 -11.47
N LEU A 150 -8.60 0.48 -10.28
CA LEU A 150 -9.40 1.65 -9.97
C LEU A 150 -8.55 2.86 -9.60
N GLY A 151 -7.30 2.63 -9.15
CA GLY A 151 -6.41 3.66 -8.62
C GLY A 151 -6.83 4.15 -7.24
N GLN A 152 -7.38 3.25 -6.43
CA GLN A 152 -7.88 3.49 -5.09
C GLN A 152 -6.76 3.85 -4.08
N THR A 153 -7.15 4.44 -2.95
CA THR A 153 -6.24 4.90 -1.87
C THR A 153 -6.12 3.94 -0.70
N ASP A 154 -6.74 2.76 -0.78
CA ASP A 154 -6.72 1.75 0.29
C ASP A 154 -5.31 1.27 0.65
N CYS A 155 -4.35 1.37 -0.27
CA CYS A 155 -2.93 1.08 -0.02
C CYS A 155 -2.33 1.99 1.07
N LEU A 156 -2.73 3.26 1.13
CA LEU A 156 -2.30 4.19 2.17
C LEU A 156 -2.92 3.84 3.53
N MET A 157 -4.19 3.44 3.53
CA MET A 157 -4.88 2.98 4.75
C MET A 157 -4.20 1.73 5.31
N LEU A 158 -3.93 0.76 4.45
CA LEU A 158 -3.24 -0.48 4.82
C LEU A 158 -1.86 -0.20 5.43
N LEU A 159 -1.08 0.70 4.82
CA LEU A 159 0.23 1.11 5.33
C LEU A 159 0.11 1.81 6.68
N GLY A 160 -0.83 2.75 6.83
CA GLY A 160 -1.12 3.45 8.08
C GLY A 160 -1.45 2.48 9.22
N PHE A 161 -2.32 1.50 8.97
CA PHE A 161 -2.67 0.48 9.97
C PHE A 161 -1.50 -0.44 10.29
N ALA A 162 -0.74 -0.91 9.30
CA ALA A 162 0.45 -1.74 9.54
C ALA A 162 1.49 -1.01 10.40
N CYS A 163 1.76 0.26 10.09
CA CYS A 163 2.63 1.13 10.87
C CYS A 163 2.10 1.35 12.30
N THR A 164 0.80 1.56 12.46
CA THR A 164 0.15 1.69 13.78
C THR A 164 0.35 0.42 14.62
N LEU A 165 0.08 -0.76 14.06
CA LEU A 165 0.30 -2.04 14.73
C LEU A 165 1.77 -2.21 15.18
N ARG A 166 2.72 -1.74 14.36
CA ARG A 166 4.15 -1.80 14.67
C ARG A 166 4.55 -0.93 15.86
N TRP A 167 3.93 0.24 16.00
CA TRP A 167 4.41 1.24 16.97
C TRP A 167 3.47 1.48 18.15
N MET A 168 2.23 1.00 18.14
CA MET A 168 1.26 1.30 19.21
C MET A 168 1.75 0.93 20.62
N GLN A 169 2.50 -0.17 20.78
CA GLN A 169 3.05 -0.60 22.06
C GLN A 169 4.41 0.03 22.41
N ARG A 170 5.13 0.59 21.42
CA ARG A 170 6.53 1.04 21.56
C ARG A 170 6.68 2.56 21.55
N LYS A 171 5.84 3.24 20.77
CA LYS A 171 5.85 4.68 20.52
C LYS A 171 4.41 5.16 20.34
N PRO A 172 3.61 5.24 21.42
CA PRO A 172 2.17 5.50 21.35
C PRO A 172 1.84 6.87 20.72
N LEU A 173 2.64 7.91 20.96
CA LEU A 173 2.45 9.22 20.33
C LEU A 173 2.61 9.16 18.80
N LEU A 174 3.62 8.44 18.32
CA LEU A 174 3.83 8.25 16.88
C LEU A 174 2.69 7.44 16.28
N ALA A 175 2.24 6.39 16.95
CA ALA A 175 1.09 5.60 16.50
C ALA A 175 -0.18 6.44 16.43
N GLY A 176 -0.44 7.31 17.42
CA GLY A 176 -1.55 8.26 17.39
C GLY A 176 -1.46 9.24 16.22
N ALA A 177 -0.28 9.79 15.94
CA ALA A 177 -0.06 10.66 14.79
C ALA A 177 -0.32 9.94 13.45
N ILE A 178 0.10 8.68 13.32
CA ILE A 178 -0.13 7.86 12.13
C ILE A 178 -1.63 7.58 11.94
N VAL A 179 -2.35 7.24 13.01
CA VAL A 179 -3.80 7.05 12.97
C VAL A 179 -4.51 8.33 12.55
N GLY A 180 -4.15 9.48 13.11
CA GLY A 180 -4.72 10.77 12.72
C GLY A 180 -4.48 11.12 11.25
N ALA A 181 -3.26 10.91 10.75
CA ALA A 181 -2.94 11.09 9.34
C ALA A 181 -3.73 10.12 8.44
N THR A 182 -3.87 8.86 8.86
CA THR A 182 -4.57 7.80 8.12
C THR A 182 -6.08 8.08 8.06
N ALA A 183 -6.70 8.46 9.17
CA ALA A 183 -8.10 8.88 9.22
C ALA A 183 -8.39 10.11 8.34
N SER A 184 -7.38 10.95 8.12
CA SER A 184 -7.47 12.11 7.23
C SER A 184 -7.33 11.76 5.74
N ILE A 185 -7.02 10.51 5.38
CA ILE A 185 -6.90 10.08 3.97
C ILE A 185 -8.25 9.64 3.41
N LYS A 186 -8.94 8.79 4.17
CA LYS A 186 -10.23 8.21 3.80
C LYS A 186 -11.03 8.04 5.08
N TYR A 187 -12.23 8.61 5.13
CA TYR A 187 -13.13 8.29 6.23
C TYR A 187 -13.53 6.82 6.06
N LEU A 188 -13.12 5.96 6.98
CA LEU A 188 -13.87 4.75 7.23
C LEU A 188 -15.01 5.17 8.16
N SER A 189 -16.25 4.84 7.81
CA SER A 189 -17.25 4.63 8.86
C SER A 189 -16.72 3.47 9.71
N LEU A 190 -16.16 3.80 10.87
CA LEU A 190 -15.92 2.83 11.94
C LEU A 190 -17.24 2.15 12.32
#